data_AF-C0EJ07-F1
#
_entry.id   AF-C0EJ07-F1
#
_cell.length_a   1.000
_cell.length_b   1.000
_cell.length_c   1.000
_cell.angle_alpha   90.00
_cell.angle_beta   90.00
_cell.angle_gamma   90.00
#
_symmetry.space_group_name_H-M   'P 1'
#
loop_
_entity.id
_entity.type
_entity.pdbx_description
1 polymer ?
#
loop_
_entity_poly.entity_id
_entity_poly.type
_entity_poly.pdbx_seq_one_letter_code
_entity_poly.pdbx_strand_id
1 'polypeptide(L)'
;MLRNLPQNSSPSFESFSSVDLGGETVTQDIFGDYELTMVNIWATFCGPCIREMPELGEIAKEYKEKGVQIIGIVTDVQNQNGSISNKQIETANQIIQKTGADYPHLLPSNDLYRAQLNQVDSVPTTIFVDKEGKTVGESYVGARSKEQWLKIIDELLGGSAE
;
A
#
# COMPACT_ATOMS: atom_id res chain seq x y z
N MET A 1 37.14 19.56 -0.42
CA MET A 1 36.38 18.32 -0.65
C MET A 1 35.09 18.42 0.15
N LEU A 2 34.01 18.83 -0.50
CA LEU A 2 32.70 18.86 0.13
C LEU A 2 32.22 17.41 0.22
N ARG A 3 32.08 16.89 1.44
CA ARG A 3 31.45 15.60 1.70
C ARG A 3 29.96 15.80 1.44
N ASN A 4 29.43 15.17 0.38
CA ASN A 4 27.99 15.02 0.22
C ASN A 4 27.47 14.23 1.43
N LEU A 5 26.68 14.90 2.27
CA LEU A 5 25.83 14.23 3.24
C LEU A 5 24.73 13.50 2.44
N PRO A 6 24.34 12.27 2.81
CA PRO A 6 23.18 11.65 2.22
C PRO A 6 21.97 12.55 2.50
N GLN A 7 21.24 12.90 1.44
CA GLN A 7 19.98 13.62 1.54
C GLN A 7 19.09 12.81 2.49
N ASN A 8 18.71 13.39 3.62
CA ASN A 8 17.61 12.92 4.45
C ASN A 8 16.37 12.93 3.54
N SER A 9 16.13 11.83 2.85
CA SER A 9 14.91 11.61 2.10
C SER A 9 13.83 11.40 3.14
N SER A 10 12.81 12.26 3.12
CA SER A 10 11.57 11.96 3.82
C SER A 10 11.12 10.55 3.41
N PRO A 11 10.56 9.76 4.33
CA PRO A 11 10.00 8.46 4.00
C PRO A 11 9.04 8.56 2.80
N SER A 12 9.39 7.88 1.70
CA SER A 12 8.65 7.89 0.43
C SER A 12 8.87 6.58 -0.32
N PHE A 13 7.94 6.25 -1.23
CA PHE A 13 8.01 5.06 -2.07
C PHE A 13 8.70 5.32 -3.42
N GLU A 14 9.48 6.41 -3.54
CA GLU A 14 10.15 6.82 -4.79
C GLU A 14 11.22 5.82 -5.27
N SER A 15 11.67 4.91 -4.40
CA SER A 15 12.55 3.82 -4.79
C SER A 15 12.37 2.62 -3.87
N PHE A 16 11.92 1.51 -4.44
CA PHE A 16 11.87 0.23 -3.73
C PHE A 16 11.98 -0.95 -4.69
N SER A 17 12.43 -2.08 -4.17
CA SER A 17 12.16 -3.39 -4.74
C SER A 17 11.47 -4.27 -3.71
N SER A 18 10.42 -4.98 -4.15
CA SER A 18 9.74 -6.01 -3.39
C SER A 18 9.26 -7.13 -4.31
N VAL A 19 8.51 -8.06 -3.75
CA VAL A 19 7.86 -9.17 -4.45
C VAL A 19 6.37 -9.14 -4.08
N ASP A 20 5.50 -9.47 -5.02
CA ASP A 20 4.07 -9.62 -4.75
C ASP A 20 3.69 -11.03 -4.27
N LEU A 21 2.43 -11.24 -3.90
CA LEU A 21 1.94 -12.58 -3.49
C LEU A 21 1.98 -13.62 -4.63
N GLY A 22 2.09 -13.20 -5.88
CA GLY A 22 2.30 -14.07 -7.06
C GLY A 22 3.76 -14.49 -7.25
N GLY A 23 4.70 -13.85 -6.56
CA GLY A 23 6.13 -14.09 -6.69
C GLY A 23 6.83 -13.22 -7.74
N GLU A 24 6.14 -12.21 -8.28
CA GLU A 24 6.70 -11.27 -9.26
C GLU A 24 7.43 -10.13 -8.56
N THR A 25 8.57 -9.72 -9.11
CA THR A 25 9.29 -8.54 -8.63
C THR A 25 8.50 -7.28 -8.96
N VAL A 26 8.30 -6.43 -7.96
CA VAL A 26 7.62 -5.14 -8.10
C VAL A 26 8.55 -4.03 -7.64
N THR A 27 8.58 -2.94 -8.40
CA THR A 27 9.34 -1.71 -8.13
C THR A 27 8.40 -0.50 -8.04
N GLN A 28 8.94 0.68 -7.75
CA GLN A 28 8.19 1.95 -7.78
C GLN A 28 7.46 2.22 -9.10
N ASP A 29 7.86 1.58 -10.19
CA ASP A 29 7.26 1.76 -11.51
C ASP A 29 5.78 1.32 -11.52
N ILE A 30 5.34 0.53 -10.54
CA ILE A 30 3.92 0.18 -10.34
C ILE A 30 3.03 1.42 -10.19
N PHE A 31 3.57 2.57 -9.77
CA PHE A 31 2.83 3.81 -9.62
C PHE A 31 2.64 4.59 -10.92
N GLY A 32 3.49 4.37 -11.92
CA GLY A 32 3.68 5.31 -13.04
C GLY A 32 2.44 5.54 -13.92
N ASP A 33 1.52 4.59 -13.99
CA ASP A 33 0.30 4.65 -14.81
C ASP A 33 -0.90 5.27 -14.08
N TYR A 34 -0.75 5.66 -12.81
CA TYR A 34 -1.85 6.12 -11.96
C TYR A 34 -1.53 7.49 -11.36
N GLU A 35 -2.49 8.41 -11.46
CA GLU A 35 -2.39 9.74 -10.85
C GLU A 35 -2.35 9.65 -9.32
N LEU A 36 -3.05 8.67 -8.75
CA LEU A 36 -3.10 8.43 -7.31
C LEU A 36 -3.05 6.93 -7.00
N THR A 37 -2.28 6.54 -6.00
CA THR A 37 -2.21 5.17 -5.52
C THR A 37 -2.51 5.12 -4.03
N MET A 38 -3.51 4.33 -3.65
CA MET A 38 -3.82 4.00 -2.26
C MET A 38 -3.01 2.78 -1.83
N VAL A 39 -2.04 2.98 -0.94
CA VAL A 39 -1.25 1.90 -0.32
C VAL A 39 -1.91 1.50 0.99
N ASN A 40 -2.56 0.33 1.04
CA ASN A 40 -3.21 -0.24 2.21
C ASN A 40 -2.29 -1.24 2.93
N ILE A 41 -1.84 -0.89 4.12
CA ILE A 41 -0.92 -1.71 4.92
C ILE A 41 -1.74 -2.51 5.92
N TRP A 42 -1.67 -3.84 5.81
CA TRP A 42 -2.57 -4.75 6.52
C TRP A 42 -1.84 -6.01 7.01
N ALA A 43 -2.55 -6.84 7.78
CA ALA A 43 -2.04 -8.11 8.28
C ALA A 43 -3.16 -9.17 8.31
N THR A 44 -2.81 -10.45 8.18
CA THR A 44 -3.81 -11.54 8.11
C THR A 44 -4.62 -11.73 9.39
N PHE A 45 -4.11 -11.28 10.54
CA PHE A 45 -4.82 -11.31 11.83
C PHE A 45 -5.66 -10.03 12.09
N CYS A 46 -5.57 -9.02 11.22
CA CYS A 46 -6.17 -7.71 11.44
C CYS A 46 -7.66 -7.70 11.06
N GLY A 47 -8.53 -7.92 12.05
CA GLY A 47 -9.98 -7.88 11.86
C GLY A 47 -10.52 -6.61 11.18
N PRO A 48 -10.11 -5.38 11.60
CA PRO A 48 -10.51 -4.16 10.91
C PRO A 48 -10.08 -4.08 9.45
N CYS A 49 -8.85 -4.50 9.12
CA CYS A 49 -8.36 -4.56 7.75
C CYS A 49 -9.26 -5.44 6.88
N ILE A 50 -9.53 -6.66 7.35
CA ILE A 50 -10.36 -7.64 6.63
C ILE A 50 -11.79 -7.11 6.41
N ARG A 51 -12.32 -6.29 7.32
CA ARG A 51 -13.66 -5.71 7.19
C ARG A 51 -13.77 -4.64 6.11
N GLU A 52 -12.71 -3.85 5.85
CA GLU A 52 -12.75 -2.83 4.80
C GLU A 52 -12.36 -3.36 3.42
N MET A 53 -11.63 -4.46 3.35
CA MET A 53 -11.14 -5.04 2.11
C MET A 53 -12.21 -5.29 1.02
N PRO A 54 -13.46 -5.70 1.32
CA PRO A 54 -14.50 -5.79 0.29
C PRO A 54 -14.79 -4.45 -0.39
N GLU A 55 -14.89 -3.40 0.40
CA GLU A 55 -15.09 -2.03 -0.10
C GLU A 55 -13.88 -1.56 -0.91
N LEU A 56 -12.65 -1.87 -0.44
CA LEU A 56 -11.43 -1.56 -1.20
C LEU A 56 -11.40 -2.29 -2.55
N GLY A 57 -11.83 -3.55 -2.59
CA GLY A 57 -11.95 -4.31 -3.85
C GLY A 57 -12.94 -3.67 -4.84
N GLU A 58 -14.05 -3.11 -4.35
CA GLU A 58 -14.98 -2.36 -5.19
C GLU A 58 -14.38 -1.03 -5.67
N ILE A 59 -13.73 -0.27 -4.78
CA ILE A 59 -13.07 1.00 -5.14
C ILE A 59 -11.99 0.76 -6.20
N ALA A 60 -11.16 -0.28 -6.04
CA ALA A 60 -10.11 -0.62 -6.98
C ALA A 60 -10.66 -0.85 -8.40
N LYS A 61 -11.88 -1.40 -8.53
CA LYS A 61 -12.55 -1.59 -9.83
C LYS A 61 -13.14 -0.29 -10.36
N GLU A 62 -13.82 0.47 -9.51
CA GLU A 62 -14.55 1.69 -9.91
C GLU A 62 -13.61 2.85 -10.28
N TYR A 63 -12.46 2.95 -9.63
CA TYR A 63 -11.55 4.10 -9.75
C TYR A 63 -10.32 3.84 -10.63
N LYS A 64 -10.12 2.60 -11.11
CA LYS A 64 -9.04 2.28 -12.05
C LYS A 64 -9.07 3.15 -13.31
N GLU A 65 -10.24 3.27 -13.94
CA GLU A 65 -10.44 4.10 -15.13
C GLU A 65 -10.35 5.62 -14.84
N LYS A 66 -10.36 6.01 -13.56
CA LYS A 66 -10.14 7.39 -13.11
C LYS A 66 -8.68 7.66 -12.77
N GLY A 67 -7.77 6.74 -13.08
CA GLY A 67 -6.34 6.88 -12.79
C GLY A 67 -5.98 6.61 -11.33
N VAL A 68 -6.78 5.84 -10.58
CA VAL A 68 -6.45 5.43 -9.22
C VAL A 68 -6.22 3.93 -9.14
N GLN A 69 -5.15 3.53 -8.45
CA GLN A 69 -4.97 2.14 -8.04
C GLN A 69 -4.99 1.97 -6.54
N ILE A 70 -5.17 0.71 -6.12
CA ILE A 70 -4.94 0.27 -4.75
C ILE A 70 -3.86 -0.79 -4.78
N ILE A 71 -2.93 -0.72 -3.82
CA ILE A 71 -1.92 -1.73 -3.58
C ILE A 71 -1.97 -2.09 -2.10
N GLY A 72 -1.96 -3.38 -1.78
CA GLY A 72 -1.82 -3.84 -0.40
C GLY A 72 -0.36 -4.14 -0.04
N ILE A 73 0.02 -3.95 1.22
CA ILE A 73 1.25 -4.52 1.79
C ILE A 73 0.87 -5.40 2.97
N VAL A 74 1.11 -6.71 2.88
CA VAL A 74 0.75 -7.68 3.93
C VAL A 74 1.93 -7.93 4.86
N THR A 75 1.94 -7.30 6.03
CA THR A 75 3.17 -7.18 6.84
C THR A 75 3.52 -8.44 7.64
N ASP A 76 2.58 -9.34 7.89
CA ASP A 76 2.75 -10.52 8.75
C ASP A 76 3.08 -11.81 7.97
N VAL A 77 3.43 -11.71 6.69
CA VAL A 77 3.93 -12.85 5.89
C VAL A 77 5.44 -13.06 6.03
N GLN A 78 6.16 -12.11 6.61
CA GLN A 78 7.58 -12.24 6.92
C GLN A 78 7.77 -12.48 8.43
N ASN A 79 8.49 -13.54 8.77
CA ASN A 79 8.87 -13.85 10.13
C ASN A 79 9.94 -12.88 10.65
N GLN A 80 10.13 -12.80 11.97
CA GLN A 80 11.14 -11.93 12.60
C GLN A 80 12.57 -12.17 12.11
N ASN A 81 12.88 -13.38 11.63
CA ASN A 81 14.19 -13.73 11.06
C ASN A 81 14.33 -13.39 9.55
N GLY A 82 13.36 -12.69 8.97
CA GLY A 82 13.33 -12.32 7.55
C GLY A 82 12.83 -13.41 6.60
N SER A 83 12.56 -14.63 7.09
CA SER A 83 12.01 -15.70 6.24
C SER A 83 10.54 -15.48 5.93
N ILE A 84 10.13 -15.84 4.72
CA ILE A 84 8.72 -15.78 4.30
C ILE A 84 7.95 -16.99 4.81
N SER A 85 6.76 -16.77 5.36
CA SER A 85 5.86 -17.79 5.88
C SER A 85 4.82 -18.20 4.84
N ASN A 86 5.01 -19.36 4.22
CA ASN A 86 4.04 -19.92 3.26
C ASN A 86 2.63 -20.06 3.84
N LYS A 87 2.53 -20.35 5.16
CA LYS A 87 1.23 -20.43 5.85
C LYS A 87 0.51 -19.08 5.86
N GLN A 88 1.24 -17.99 6.09
CA GLN A 88 0.63 -16.65 6.11
C GLN A 88 0.35 -16.14 4.70
N ILE A 89 1.17 -16.50 3.70
CA ILE A 89 0.83 -16.28 2.29
C ILE A 89 -0.49 -16.95 1.93
N GLU A 90 -0.65 -18.24 2.26
CA GLU A 90 -1.90 -18.97 2.00
C GLU A 90 -3.09 -18.31 2.70
N THR A 91 -2.91 -17.88 3.95
CA THR A 91 -3.94 -17.16 4.71
C THR A 91 -4.29 -15.82 4.05
N ALA A 92 -3.30 -15.07 3.58
CA ALA A 92 -3.49 -13.80 2.88
C ALA A 92 -4.29 -14.01 1.58
N ASN A 93 -3.91 -15.00 0.77
CA ASN A 93 -4.62 -15.34 -0.47
C ASN A 93 -6.09 -15.74 -0.21
N GLN A 94 -6.37 -16.50 0.85
CA GLN A 94 -7.74 -16.85 1.23
C GLN A 94 -8.56 -15.64 1.67
N ILE A 95 -7.94 -14.68 2.37
CA ILE A 95 -8.61 -13.43 2.75
C ILE A 95 -8.95 -12.64 1.49
N ILE A 96 -7.96 -12.43 0.60
CA ILE A 96 -8.12 -11.69 -0.66
C ILE A 96 -9.25 -12.29 -1.49
N GLN A 97 -9.27 -13.61 -1.66
CA GLN A 97 -10.33 -14.30 -2.40
C GLN A 97 -11.71 -14.09 -1.76
N LYS A 98 -11.82 -14.15 -0.43
CA LYS A 98 -13.10 -14.02 0.28
C LYS A 98 -13.63 -12.59 0.29
N THR A 99 -12.74 -11.60 0.37
CA THR A 99 -13.13 -10.19 0.42
C THR A 99 -13.31 -9.61 -0.98
N GLY A 100 -12.68 -10.18 -2.01
CA GLY A 100 -12.70 -9.62 -3.36
C GLY A 100 -11.76 -8.42 -3.52
N ALA A 101 -10.78 -8.26 -2.62
CA ALA A 101 -9.69 -7.29 -2.70
C ALA A 101 -8.69 -7.67 -3.81
N ASP A 102 -9.18 -7.79 -5.03
CA ASP A 102 -8.43 -8.28 -6.19
C ASP A 102 -7.59 -7.14 -6.82
N TYR A 103 -6.57 -6.72 -6.07
CA TYR A 103 -5.56 -5.75 -6.46
C TYR A 103 -4.17 -6.23 -6.01
N PRO A 104 -3.05 -5.68 -6.51
CA PRO A 104 -1.72 -6.17 -6.16
C PRO A 104 -1.46 -6.11 -4.65
N HIS A 105 -0.87 -7.18 -4.10
CA HIS A 105 -0.48 -7.26 -2.70
C HIS A 105 1.00 -7.61 -2.59
N LEU A 106 1.78 -6.69 -2.02
CA LEU A 106 3.23 -6.81 -1.86
C LEU A 106 3.60 -7.44 -0.52
N LEU A 107 4.68 -8.20 -0.53
CA LEU A 107 5.39 -8.63 0.66
C LEU A 107 6.18 -7.44 1.24
N PRO A 108 6.48 -7.43 2.55
CA PRO A 108 7.40 -6.45 3.11
C PRO A 108 8.82 -6.74 2.61
N SER A 109 9.57 -5.68 2.35
CA SER A 109 10.99 -5.73 2.02
C SER A 109 11.77 -4.72 2.86
N ASN A 110 13.10 -4.84 2.88
CA ASN A 110 13.94 -3.83 3.54
C ASN A 110 13.76 -2.43 2.91
N ASP A 111 13.46 -2.38 1.61
CA ASP A 111 13.24 -1.12 0.91
C ASP A 111 11.91 -0.50 1.34
N LEU A 112 10.82 -1.28 1.34
CA LEU A 112 9.51 -0.83 1.84
C LEU A 112 9.56 -0.44 3.32
N TYR A 113 10.37 -1.14 4.11
CA TYR A 113 10.59 -0.80 5.52
C TYR A 113 11.25 0.57 5.69
N ARG A 114 12.30 0.86 4.91
CA ARG A 114 12.95 2.18 4.91
C ARG A 114 12.07 3.27 4.31
N ALA A 115 11.28 2.92 3.28
CA ALA A 115 10.38 3.81 2.59
C ALA A 115 9.27 4.30 3.52
N GLN A 116 8.58 3.40 4.22
CA GLN A 116 7.42 3.82 5.03
C GLN A 116 7.01 2.86 6.16
N LEU A 117 7.27 1.55 6.07
CA LEU A 117 6.73 0.61 7.08
C LEU A 117 7.32 0.82 8.49
N ASN A 118 8.52 1.42 8.60
CA ASN A 118 9.13 1.76 9.89
C ASN A 118 8.39 2.86 10.68
N GLN A 119 7.43 3.55 10.06
CA GLN A 119 6.58 4.55 10.70
C GLN A 119 5.15 4.03 10.98
N VAL A 120 4.87 2.77 10.62
CA VAL A 120 3.54 2.19 10.79
C VAL A 120 3.45 1.48 12.13
N ASP A 121 2.84 2.14 13.10
CA ASP A 121 2.66 1.60 14.45
C ASP A 121 1.46 0.65 14.57
N SER A 122 0.51 0.71 13.63
CA SER A 122 -0.70 -0.13 13.67
C SER A 122 -1.30 -0.37 12.28
N VAL A 123 -2.12 -1.41 12.17
CA VAL A 123 -2.84 -1.76 10.94
C VAL A 123 -4.37 -1.77 11.17
N PRO A 124 -5.18 -1.38 10.17
CA PRO A 124 -4.74 -0.90 8.86
C PRO A 124 -4.16 0.52 8.95
N THR A 125 -3.18 0.79 8.10
CA THR A 125 -2.72 2.16 7.81
C THR A 125 -2.75 2.35 6.30
N THR A 126 -3.35 3.45 5.86
CA THR A 126 -3.48 3.80 4.44
C THR A 126 -2.65 5.04 4.15
N ILE A 127 -1.92 5.00 3.04
CA ILE A 127 -1.05 6.08 2.57
C ILE A 127 -1.33 6.29 1.10
N PHE A 128 -1.47 7.54 0.68
CA PHE A 128 -1.65 7.88 -0.73
C PHE A 128 -0.33 8.34 -1.33
N VAL A 129 -0.04 7.91 -2.55
CA VAL A 129 1.14 8.36 -3.30
C VAL A 129 0.77 8.77 -4.73
N ASP A 130 1.55 9.69 -5.29
CA ASP A 130 1.46 10.06 -6.71
C ASP A 130 2.18 9.05 -7.61
N LYS A 131 2.18 9.31 -8.92
CA LYS A 131 2.85 8.49 -9.94
C LYS A 131 4.37 8.32 -9.76
N GLU A 132 5.01 9.17 -8.97
CA GLU A 132 6.44 9.11 -8.67
C GLU A 132 6.71 8.35 -7.35
N GLY A 133 5.65 7.91 -6.65
CA GLY A 133 5.76 7.24 -5.34
C GLY A 133 5.93 8.20 -4.17
N LYS A 134 5.69 9.50 -4.37
CA LYS A 134 5.76 10.50 -3.30
C LYS A 134 4.42 10.56 -2.57
N THR A 135 4.47 10.63 -1.23
CA THR A 135 3.28 10.72 -0.39
C THR A 135 2.47 11.98 -0.66
N VAL A 136 1.16 11.81 -0.84
CA VAL A 136 0.17 12.88 -1.01
C VAL A 136 -0.75 12.89 0.20
N GLY A 137 -0.90 14.06 0.83
CA GLY A 137 -1.74 14.22 2.01
C GLY A 137 -1.17 13.57 3.28
N GLU A 138 -2.05 13.27 4.23
CA GLU A 138 -1.72 12.61 5.50
C GLU A 138 -1.90 11.09 5.42
N SER A 139 -1.28 10.36 6.36
CA SER A 139 -1.56 8.93 6.53
C SER A 139 -2.82 8.72 7.36
N TYR A 140 -3.61 7.70 7.01
CA TYR A 140 -4.86 7.39 7.69
C TYR A 140 -4.75 6.07 8.46
N VAL A 141 -4.86 6.15 9.79
CA VAL A 141 -4.86 4.97 10.66
C VAL A 141 -6.30 4.50 10.92
N GLY A 142 -6.50 3.20 10.82
CA GLY A 142 -7.78 2.54 11.07
C GLY A 142 -8.67 2.40 9.83
N ALA A 143 -9.60 1.46 9.92
CA ALA A 143 -10.49 1.13 8.81
C ALA A 143 -11.55 2.22 8.60
N ARG A 144 -11.98 2.42 7.35
CA ARG A 144 -13.04 3.38 6.99
C ARG A 144 -14.10 2.75 6.10
N SER A 145 -15.26 3.39 6.03
CA SER A 145 -16.29 3.01 5.06
C SER A 145 -15.88 3.40 3.64
N LYS A 146 -16.49 2.76 2.63
CA LYS A 146 -16.34 3.13 1.22
C LYS A 146 -16.55 4.62 0.99
N GLU A 147 -17.67 5.16 1.49
CA GLU A 147 -18.02 6.57 1.34
C GLU A 147 -16.92 7.52 1.86
N GLN A 148 -16.30 7.18 3.00
CA GLN A 148 -15.20 7.96 3.55
C GLN A 148 -13.96 7.88 2.66
N TRP A 149 -13.64 6.70 2.11
CA TRP A 149 -12.53 6.56 1.18
C TRP A 149 -12.76 7.29 -0.14
N LEU A 150 -13.97 7.22 -0.70
CA LEU A 150 -14.31 7.93 -1.93
C LEU A 150 -14.14 9.44 -1.76
N LYS A 151 -14.62 9.99 -0.64
CA LYS A 151 -14.46 11.41 -0.34
C LYS A 151 -12.98 11.82 -0.29
N ILE A 152 -12.14 11.04 0.39
CA ILE A 152 -10.70 11.32 0.48
C ILE A 152 -10.04 11.23 -0.90
N ILE A 153 -10.35 10.18 -1.67
CA ILE A 153 -9.78 9.98 -3.02
C ILE A 153 -10.18 11.14 -3.94
N ASP A 154 -11.44 11.53 -3.96
CA ASP A 154 -11.94 12.63 -4.80
C ASP A 154 -11.31 13.98 -4.40
N GLU A 155 -11.13 14.23 -3.09
CA GLU A 155 -10.43 15.41 -2.58
C GLU A 155 -8.96 15.46 -3.04
N LEU A 156 -8.24 14.34 -2.95
CA LEU A 156 -6.83 14.26 -3.36
C LEU A 156 -6.66 14.37 -4.89
N LEU A 157 -7.54 13.75 -5.68
CA LEU A 157 -7.53 13.88 -7.13
C LEU A 157 -7.83 15.32 -7.58
N GLY A 158 -8.78 16.00 -6.93
CA GLY A 158 -9.14 17.38 -7.25
C GLY A 158 -8.07 18.41 -6.87
N GLY A 159 -7.29 18.15 -5.82
CA GLY A 159 -6.21 19.02 -5.34
C GLY A 159 -4.86 18.84 -6.03
N SER A 160 -4.73 17.87 -6.96
CA SER A 160 -3.47 17.58 -7.68
C SER A 160 -3.24 18.49 -8.90
N ALA A 161 -4.08 19.51 -9.11
CA ALA A 161 -4.10 20.38 -10.28
C ALA A 161 -3.53 21.80 -10.05
N GLU A 162 -2.74 22.03 -8.99
CA GLU A 162 -2.17 23.35 -8.67
C GLU A 162 -0.64 23.37 -8.65
#